data_AF-A0AAD9GCL3-F1
#
_entry.id   AF-A0AAD9GCL3-F1
#
_cell.length_a   1.000
_cell.length_b   1.000
_cell.length_c   1.000
_cell.angle_alpha   90.00
_cell.angle_beta   90.00
_cell.angle_gamma   90.00
#
_symmetry.space_group_name_H-M   'P 1'
#
loop_
_entity.id
_entity.type
_entity.pdbx_description
1 polymer ?
#
loop_
_entity_poly.entity_id
_entity_poly.type
_entity_poly.pdbx_seq_one_letter_code
_entity_poly.pdbx_strand_id
1 'polypeptide(L)'
;MSADESIYSNLDFLNFLPSETQEDEDHEEPLSRSLNTQYELSVVDKGDVAQQDDVYDDSEMVLLDTAKCINPGNIIQNIAKYACFMDDGLAASCSGMPVVQNIVASVHLGREVDLREIAISTRNAEYNPRKFNALILRLQNPKCTGLVFRTGRLMVTGSRTVEHAILGAKRMAKLIRRELGEEILFKEFKVENIIATFNCNVPIRLERLYDEHKAFCNYEPELFAGLVYRFALREREEAVLLIFVSGNVIVTGCRSLEEIRFIYTTMAPILREFKD
;
A
#
# COMPACT_ATOMS: atom_id res chain seq x y z
N MET A 1 18.71 20.77 20.98
CA MET A 1 17.92 20.95 19.74
C MET A 1 18.78 20.46 18.60
N SER A 2 18.60 19.21 18.17
CA SER A 2 19.24 18.66 16.98
C SER A 2 18.15 17.91 16.22
N ALA A 3 17.84 18.43 15.04
CA ALA A 3 16.94 17.83 14.08
C ALA A 3 17.71 16.71 13.37
N ASP A 4 17.27 15.46 13.55
CA ASP A 4 17.65 14.35 12.68
C ASP A 4 16.65 14.32 11.52
N GLU A 5 16.98 15.06 10.46
CA GLU A 5 16.38 14.90 9.14
C GLU A 5 17.16 13.84 8.35
N SER A 6 16.39 12.95 7.70
CA SER A 6 16.77 12.08 6.59
C SER A 6 17.66 10.86 6.86
N ILE A 7 17.04 9.68 7.07
CA ILE A 7 17.43 8.44 6.36
C ILE A 7 16.18 7.56 6.19
N TYR A 8 15.29 7.94 5.28
CA TYR A 8 14.53 6.97 4.50
C TYR A 8 14.84 7.32 3.05
N SER A 9 15.61 6.45 2.41
CA SER A 9 15.83 6.61 0.99
C SER A 9 14.46 6.47 0.31
N ASN A 10 14.14 7.33 -0.65
CA ASN A 10 12.89 7.25 -1.43
C ASN A 10 12.73 5.91 -2.20
N LEU A 11 13.69 4.98 -2.06
CA LEU A 11 13.75 3.65 -2.64
C LEU A 11 13.36 2.53 -1.65
N ASP A 12 13.32 2.77 -0.33
CA ASP A 12 12.86 1.79 0.66
C ASP A 12 11.37 1.43 0.51
N PHE A 13 10.63 2.25 -0.25
CA PHE A 13 9.24 1.99 -0.63
C PHE A 13 9.09 0.78 -1.59
N LEU A 14 10.12 0.42 -2.36
CA LEU A 14 10.07 -0.73 -3.27
C LEU A 14 9.94 -2.07 -2.51
N ASN A 15 10.36 -2.12 -1.24
CA ASN A 15 10.18 -3.28 -0.37
C ASN A 15 8.71 -3.52 0.04
N PHE A 16 7.80 -2.59 -0.29
CA PHE A 16 6.38 -2.66 0.03
C PHE A 16 5.48 -2.93 -1.18
N LEU A 17 6.04 -3.11 -2.38
CA LEU A 17 5.29 -3.68 -3.49
C LEU A 17 5.17 -5.19 -3.28
N PRO A 18 3.98 -5.80 -3.45
CA PRO A 18 3.87 -7.25 -3.45
C PRO A 18 4.71 -7.79 -4.60
N SER A 19 5.71 -8.61 -4.29
CA SER A 19 6.42 -9.42 -5.28
C SER A 19 5.38 -10.26 -6.02
N GLU A 20 5.30 -10.10 -7.34
CA GLU A 20 4.45 -10.93 -8.19
C GLU A 20 4.74 -12.40 -7.88
N THR A 21 3.69 -13.12 -7.47
CA THR A 21 3.68 -14.58 -7.42
C THR A 21 3.89 -15.07 -8.85
N GLN A 22 5.05 -15.68 -9.11
CA GLN A 22 5.21 -16.53 -10.28
C GLN A 22 4.20 -17.68 -10.15
N GLU A 23 3.30 -17.76 -11.12
CA GLU A 23 2.44 -18.93 -11.30
C GLU A 23 3.33 -20.06 -11.84
N ASP A 24 3.52 -21.08 -11.01
CA ASP A 24 4.22 -22.32 -11.35
C ASP A 24 3.37 -23.14 -12.35
N GLU A 25 3.90 -23.38 -13.55
CA GLU A 25 3.47 -24.50 -14.40
C GLU A 25 4.42 -25.69 -14.16
N ASP A 26 3.90 -26.72 -13.50
CA ASP A 26 4.57 -28.03 -13.33
C ASP A 26 4.54 -28.85 -14.63
N HIS A 27 5.68 -29.45 -14.99
CA HIS A 27 5.91 -30.91 -15.11
C HIS A 27 7.06 -31.26 -16.08
N GLU A 28 8.17 -31.79 -15.57
CA GLU A 28 8.58 -33.21 -15.68
C GLU A 28 10.01 -33.42 -15.14
N GLU A 29 10.14 -34.38 -14.22
CA GLU A 29 11.40 -34.88 -13.62
C GLU A 29 12.06 -35.93 -14.54
N PRO A 30 13.38 -36.24 -14.42
CA PRO A 30 13.82 -37.16 -13.36
C PRO A 30 15.26 -37.00 -12.78
N LEU A 31 15.36 -37.31 -11.48
CA LEU A 31 16.41 -38.04 -10.74
C LEU A 31 17.92 -37.73 -10.93
N SER A 32 18.60 -37.26 -9.88
CA SER A 32 19.43 -38.12 -8.99
C SER A 32 20.28 -37.39 -7.93
N ARG A 33 20.34 -38.02 -6.74
CA ARG A 33 21.41 -38.06 -5.71
C ARG A 33 21.65 -36.87 -4.75
N SER A 34 21.12 -37.06 -3.54
CA SER A 34 21.83 -37.18 -2.24
C SER A 34 22.71 -36.02 -1.73
N LEU A 35 22.31 -35.39 -0.62
CA LEU A 35 22.97 -35.52 0.69
C LEU A 35 22.19 -34.81 1.83
N ASN A 36 22.13 -35.51 2.96
CA ASN A 36 21.55 -35.15 4.25
C ASN A 36 22.04 -33.81 4.82
N THR A 37 21.21 -33.13 5.64
CA THR A 37 21.46 -32.96 7.08
C THR A 37 20.16 -32.62 7.81
N GLN A 38 19.91 -33.32 8.91
CA GLN A 38 18.75 -33.28 9.81
C GLN A 38 18.69 -32.00 10.65
N TYR A 39 17.48 -31.52 10.96
CA TYR A 39 17.12 -31.03 12.30
C TYR A 39 15.64 -31.36 12.59
N GLU A 40 15.42 -32.04 13.72
CA GLU A 40 14.16 -32.59 14.19
C GLU A 40 13.16 -31.51 14.63
N LEU A 41 11.90 -31.61 14.18
CA LEU A 41 10.74 -30.93 14.77
C LEU A 41 10.02 -31.93 15.69
N SER A 42 9.97 -31.63 16.99
CA SER A 42 9.17 -32.39 17.95
C SER A 42 7.68 -32.15 17.72
N VAL A 43 7.01 -33.23 17.34
CA VAL A 43 5.55 -33.37 17.22
C VAL A 43 4.89 -33.19 18.59
N VAL A 44 3.92 -32.29 18.68
CA VAL A 44 2.83 -32.38 19.67
C VAL A 44 1.52 -32.43 18.91
N ASP A 45 0.72 -33.41 19.30
CA ASP A 45 -0.37 -34.04 18.58
C ASP A 45 -1.59 -33.14 18.34
N LYS A 46 -2.28 -33.40 17.23
CA LYS A 46 -3.47 -32.67 16.76
C LYS A 46 -4.71 -33.10 17.54
N GLY A 47 -5.40 -32.12 18.12
CA GLY A 47 -6.81 -32.22 18.51
C GLY A 47 -7.61 -31.08 17.87
N ASP A 48 -8.49 -31.45 16.93
CA ASP A 48 -9.64 -30.72 16.37
C ASP A 48 -9.64 -29.18 16.43
N VAL A 49 -9.24 -28.55 15.31
CA VAL A 49 -9.45 -27.11 15.08
C VAL A 49 -10.74 -26.94 14.28
N ALA A 50 -11.79 -26.51 14.98
CA ALA A 50 -12.99 -25.97 14.36
C ALA A 50 -12.64 -24.71 13.54
N GLN A 51 -13.06 -24.69 12.27
CA GLN A 51 -13.13 -23.49 11.47
C GLN A 51 -14.12 -22.53 12.14
N GLN A 52 -13.61 -21.52 12.83
CA GLN A 52 -14.42 -20.42 13.32
C GLN A 52 -14.23 -19.27 12.34
N ASP A 53 -15.13 -19.21 11.36
CA ASP A 53 -15.34 -18.00 10.58
C ASP A 53 -15.69 -16.88 11.55
N ASP A 54 -14.78 -15.92 11.72
CA ASP A 54 -15.00 -14.73 12.56
C ASP A 54 -16.09 -13.86 11.90
N VAL A 55 -17.35 -14.19 12.21
CA VAL A 55 -18.52 -13.35 11.96
C VAL A 55 -18.39 -12.13 12.87
N TYR A 56 -17.91 -11.02 12.31
CA TYR A 56 -17.82 -9.75 13.01
C TYR A 56 -19.24 -9.20 13.26
N ASP A 57 -19.69 -9.22 14.51
CA ASP A 57 -20.94 -8.60 14.94
C ASP A 57 -20.88 -7.07 14.76
N ASP A 58 -21.71 -6.57 13.84
CA ASP A 58 -21.85 -5.15 13.47
C ASP A 58 -22.42 -4.28 14.60
N SER A 59 -23.05 -4.89 15.61
CA SER A 59 -23.76 -4.20 16.70
C SER A 59 -22.84 -3.41 17.65
N GLU A 60 -21.54 -3.68 17.63
CA GLU A 60 -20.56 -3.11 18.57
C GLU A 60 -19.76 -1.93 17.99
N MET A 61 -20.14 -1.43 16.80
CA MET A 61 -19.51 -0.28 16.14
C MET A 61 -19.81 1.06 16.85
N VAL A 62 -20.71 1.06 17.84
CA VAL A 62 -21.30 2.24 18.50
C VAL A 62 -20.28 3.12 19.27
N LEU A 63 -19.11 2.58 19.65
CA LEU A 63 -18.04 3.36 20.31
C LEU A 63 -17.02 3.98 19.35
N LEU A 64 -17.05 3.61 18.06
CA LEU A 64 -16.17 4.18 17.03
C LEU A 64 -17.02 5.11 16.15
N ASP A 65 -17.43 6.26 16.69
CA ASP A 65 -18.20 7.27 15.96
C ASP A 65 -17.34 7.95 14.88
N THR A 66 -17.13 7.19 13.82
CA THR A 66 -16.34 7.54 12.65
C THR A 66 -17.00 8.65 11.83
N ALA A 67 -18.30 8.87 11.98
CA ALA A 67 -19.02 9.97 11.33
C ALA A 67 -18.64 11.36 11.89
N LYS A 68 -18.14 11.42 13.13
CA LYS A 68 -17.59 12.65 13.72
C LYS A 68 -16.12 12.90 13.38
N CYS A 69 -15.37 11.83 13.09
CA CYS A 69 -13.93 11.89 12.84
C CYS A 69 -13.56 11.85 11.35
N ILE A 70 -14.53 11.53 10.50
CA ILE A 70 -14.45 11.63 9.05
C ILE A 70 -15.48 12.67 8.64
N ASN A 71 -15.07 13.77 7.99
CA ASN A 71 -16.02 14.75 7.47
C ASN A 71 -16.99 14.03 6.50
N PRO A 72 -18.30 13.95 6.79
CA PRO A 72 -19.24 13.09 6.05
C PRO A 72 -19.41 13.51 4.59
N GLY A 73 -19.15 14.77 4.26
CA GLY A 73 -19.11 15.27 2.87
C GLY A 73 -17.98 14.67 2.02
N ASN A 74 -16.92 14.14 2.64
CA ASN A 74 -15.76 13.61 1.94
C ASN A 74 -15.94 12.14 1.52
N ILE A 75 -16.63 11.28 2.28
CA ILE A 75 -16.64 9.83 1.99
C ILE A 75 -17.50 9.49 0.76
N ILE A 76 -18.75 9.93 0.70
CA ILE A 76 -19.67 9.56 -0.39
C ILE A 76 -19.23 10.18 -1.73
N GLN A 77 -18.69 11.42 -1.70
CA GLN A 77 -18.07 12.03 -2.89
C GLN A 77 -16.81 11.28 -3.32
N ASN A 78 -16.03 10.78 -2.37
CA ASN A 78 -14.84 9.98 -2.65
C ASN A 78 -15.22 8.64 -3.29
N ILE A 79 -16.18 7.88 -2.75
CA ILE A 79 -16.59 6.57 -3.26
C ILE A 79 -16.99 6.63 -4.74
N ALA A 80 -17.86 7.58 -5.11
CA ALA A 80 -18.27 7.79 -6.50
C ALA A 80 -17.10 8.25 -7.40
N LYS A 81 -16.11 8.97 -6.84
CA LYS A 81 -14.91 9.45 -7.53
C LYS A 81 -13.88 8.34 -7.79
N TYR A 82 -13.82 7.31 -6.94
CA TYR A 82 -12.91 6.17 -7.10
C TYR A 82 -13.49 5.07 -8.02
N ALA A 83 -14.81 5.00 -8.22
CA ALA A 83 -15.44 3.93 -9.01
C ALA A 83 -14.94 3.80 -10.45
N CYS A 84 -14.50 4.89 -11.08
CA CYS A 84 -13.95 4.86 -12.44
C CYS A 84 -12.48 4.39 -12.53
N PHE A 85 -11.83 4.17 -11.40
CA PHE A 85 -10.44 3.72 -11.28
C PHE A 85 -10.32 2.34 -10.62
N MET A 86 -11.45 1.74 -10.25
CA MET A 86 -11.54 0.38 -9.74
C MET A 86 -11.93 -0.53 -10.91
N ASP A 87 -10.96 -1.24 -11.47
CA ASP A 87 -11.25 -2.30 -12.43
C ASP A 87 -11.38 -3.62 -11.66
N ASP A 88 -12.61 -4.14 -11.59
CA ASP A 88 -12.96 -5.41 -10.96
C ASP A 88 -13.32 -6.43 -12.07
N GLY A 89 -12.48 -6.49 -13.11
CA GLY A 89 -12.52 -7.53 -14.13
C GLY A 89 -12.63 -6.99 -15.56
N LEU A 90 -11.52 -7.08 -16.29
CA LEU A 90 -11.45 -7.25 -17.74
C LEU A 90 -12.37 -6.34 -18.58
N ALA A 91 -11.96 -5.09 -18.78
CA ALA A 91 -12.34 -4.33 -19.97
C ALA A 91 -11.09 -3.80 -20.69
N ALA A 92 -10.59 -4.60 -21.65
CA ALA A 92 -9.61 -4.24 -22.66
C ALA A 92 -10.07 -3.10 -23.63
N SER A 93 -10.98 -2.23 -23.18
CA SER A 93 -11.54 -1.11 -23.95
C SER A 93 -11.29 0.27 -23.32
N CYS A 94 -10.79 0.35 -22.08
CA CYS A 94 -10.38 1.61 -21.45
C CYS A 94 -8.87 1.86 -21.65
N SER A 95 -8.43 2.03 -22.90
CA SER A 95 -7.01 2.22 -23.21
C SER A 95 -6.48 3.52 -22.59
N GLY A 96 -5.77 3.43 -21.45
CA GLY A 96 -4.93 4.48 -20.90
C GLY A 96 -5.39 5.17 -19.61
N MET A 97 -6.55 4.87 -19.04
CA MET A 97 -6.93 5.51 -17.75
C MET A 97 -6.04 5.03 -16.60
N PRO A 98 -5.66 5.90 -15.64
CA PRO A 98 -4.83 5.52 -14.50
C PRO A 98 -5.61 4.67 -13.50
N VAL A 99 -5.13 3.47 -13.20
CA VAL A 99 -5.74 2.53 -12.26
C VAL A 99 -5.09 2.67 -10.89
N VAL A 100 -5.87 2.73 -9.81
CA VAL A 100 -5.33 2.76 -8.45
C VAL A 100 -4.86 1.37 -8.05
N GLN A 101 -3.58 1.25 -7.70
CA GLN A 101 -2.98 -0.02 -7.28
C GLN A 101 -2.92 -0.16 -5.76
N ASN A 102 -2.71 0.95 -5.05
CA ASN A 102 -2.58 0.93 -3.60
C ASN A 102 -2.91 2.30 -3.00
N ILE A 103 -3.49 2.27 -1.80
CA ILE A 103 -3.78 3.43 -0.98
C ILE A 103 -3.12 3.21 0.37
N VAL A 104 -2.33 4.20 0.78
CA VAL A 104 -1.75 4.29 2.11
C VAL A 104 -2.53 5.34 2.89
N ALA A 105 -3.13 4.91 3.99
CA ALA A 105 -3.85 5.78 4.89
C ALA A 105 -3.26 5.73 6.30
N SER A 106 -3.54 6.76 7.09
CA SER A 106 -3.19 6.81 8.49
C SER A 106 -4.39 7.21 9.33
N VAL A 107 -4.40 6.76 10.57
CA VAL A 107 -5.37 7.14 11.59
C VAL A 107 -4.65 7.23 12.94
N HIS A 108 -5.15 8.07 13.84
CA HIS A 108 -4.66 8.16 15.21
C HIS A 108 -5.65 7.49 16.16
N LEU A 109 -5.14 6.59 17.01
CA LEU A 109 -5.92 5.86 18.03
C LEU A 109 -6.28 6.71 19.27
N GLY A 110 -5.95 8.01 19.25
CA GLY A 110 -6.18 8.97 20.33
C GLY A 110 -5.28 8.85 21.57
N ARG A 111 -4.38 7.86 21.63
CA ARG A 111 -3.49 7.62 22.77
C ARG A 111 -2.29 6.77 22.39
N GLU A 112 -1.28 6.74 23.25
CA GLU A 112 -0.19 5.77 23.14
C GLU A 112 -0.67 4.35 23.44
N VAL A 113 0.00 3.37 22.83
CA VAL A 113 -0.31 1.94 22.93
C VAL A 113 0.94 1.13 23.23
N ASP A 114 0.81 0.09 24.06
CA ASP A 114 1.91 -0.85 24.28
C ASP A 114 1.92 -1.92 23.18
N LEU A 115 2.90 -1.82 22.29
CA LEU A 115 3.05 -2.74 21.16
C LEU A 115 3.38 -4.18 21.61
N ARG A 116 4.01 -4.36 22.78
CA ARG A 116 4.37 -5.70 23.28
C ARG A 116 3.15 -6.45 23.75
N GLU A 117 2.26 -5.77 24.46
CA GLU A 117 1.02 -6.35 24.95
C GLU A 117 0.16 -6.84 23.78
N ILE A 118 -0.04 -5.97 22.78
CA ILE A 118 -0.80 -6.32 21.56
C ILE A 118 -0.14 -7.49 20.80
N ALA A 119 1.20 -7.53 20.72
CA ALA A 119 1.91 -8.60 20.03
C ALA A 119 1.74 -9.97 20.71
N ILE A 120 1.68 -10.00 22.04
CA ILE A 120 1.51 -11.24 22.81
C ILE A 120 0.08 -11.78 22.66
N SER A 121 -0.90 -10.89 22.65
CA SER A 121 -2.31 -11.25 22.63
C SER A 121 -2.87 -11.53 21.23
N THR A 122 -2.22 -11.00 20.18
CA THR A 122 -2.69 -11.11 18.80
C THR A 122 -1.89 -12.13 17.98
N ARG A 123 -2.58 -13.16 17.46
CA ARG A 123 -1.94 -14.21 16.62
C ARG A 123 -1.35 -13.69 15.30
N ASN A 124 -1.99 -12.71 14.67
CA ASN A 124 -1.60 -12.16 13.36
C ASN A 124 -0.76 -10.87 13.48
N ALA A 125 0.04 -10.78 14.55
CA ALA A 125 0.85 -9.61 14.85
C ALA A 125 2.34 -9.97 14.91
N GLU A 126 3.16 -9.19 14.22
CA GLU A 126 4.61 -9.35 14.21
C GLU A 126 5.25 -8.11 14.85
N TYR A 127 6.04 -8.28 15.91
CA TYR A 127 6.76 -7.18 16.56
C TYR A 127 8.22 -7.53 16.79
N ASN A 128 9.13 -6.77 16.19
CA ASN A 128 10.56 -6.86 16.46
C ASN A 128 11.20 -5.46 16.51
N PRO A 129 11.33 -4.85 17.71
CA PRO A 129 11.83 -3.48 17.86
C PRO A 129 13.29 -3.30 17.41
N ARG A 130 14.07 -4.38 17.32
CA ARG A 130 15.45 -4.30 16.79
C ARG A 130 15.48 -4.13 15.28
N LYS A 131 14.45 -4.64 14.59
CA LYS A 131 14.31 -4.56 13.13
C LYS A 131 13.52 -3.32 12.73
N PHE A 132 12.38 -3.09 13.38
CA PHE A 132 11.45 -2.03 13.03
C PHE A 132 10.61 -1.61 14.25
N ASN A 133 10.55 -0.30 14.52
CA ASN A 133 9.87 0.27 15.69
C ASN A 133 8.35 0.41 15.50
N ALA A 134 7.71 -0.60 14.92
CA ALA A 134 6.25 -0.68 14.78
C ALA A 134 5.79 -2.14 14.84
N LEU A 135 4.56 -2.34 15.28
CA LEU A 135 3.86 -3.62 15.23
C LEU A 135 3.21 -3.78 13.85
N ILE A 136 3.42 -4.93 13.21
CA ILE A 136 2.80 -5.26 11.93
C ILE A 136 1.57 -6.12 12.20
N LEU A 137 0.40 -5.68 11.74
CA LEU A 137 -0.87 -6.42 11.79
C LEU A 137 -1.31 -6.78 10.38
N ARG A 138 -1.74 -8.01 10.14
CA ARG A 138 -2.25 -8.44 8.83
C ARG A 138 -3.71 -8.85 8.94
N LEU A 139 -4.55 -8.26 8.09
CA LEU A 139 -5.95 -8.66 7.92
C LEU A 139 -6.13 -9.31 6.55
N GLN A 140 -6.96 -10.36 6.50
CA GLN A 140 -7.34 -11.03 5.26
C GLN A 140 -8.56 -10.39 4.58
N ASN A 141 -9.47 -9.83 5.38
CA ASN A 141 -10.66 -9.16 4.88
C ASN A 141 -10.83 -7.81 5.59
N PRO A 142 -10.78 -6.67 4.88
CA PRO A 142 -10.12 -6.54 3.57
C PRO A 142 -8.64 -6.92 3.68
N LYS A 143 -8.06 -7.44 2.59
CA LYS A 143 -6.63 -7.79 2.55
C LYS A 143 -5.80 -6.52 2.72
N CYS A 144 -5.24 -6.30 3.90
CA CYS A 144 -4.46 -5.10 4.21
C CYS A 144 -3.45 -5.36 5.33
N THR A 145 -2.40 -4.55 5.35
CA THR A 145 -1.37 -4.57 6.39
C THR A 145 -1.40 -3.26 7.16
N GLY A 146 -1.42 -3.37 8.48
CA GLY A 146 -1.38 -2.27 9.42
C GLY A 146 -0.01 -2.15 10.06
N LEU A 147 0.48 -0.93 10.22
CA LEU A 147 1.66 -0.61 11.00
C LEU A 147 1.21 0.24 12.19
N VAL A 148 1.29 -0.32 13.40
CA VAL A 148 0.92 0.38 14.64
C VAL A 148 2.19 0.88 15.30
N PHE A 149 2.25 2.18 15.53
CA PHE A 149 3.33 2.84 16.23
C PHE A 149 2.94 3.05 17.70
N ARG A 150 3.94 3.07 18.59
CA ARG A 150 3.74 3.30 20.03
C ARG A 150 2.98 4.60 20.32
N THR A 151 3.14 5.61 19.46
CA THR A 151 2.44 6.90 19.53
C THR A 151 0.92 6.77 19.37
N GLY A 152 0.40 5.61 18.98
CA GLY A 152 -1.01 5.42 18.63
C GLY A 152 -1.33 5.73 17.19
N ARG A 153 -0.33 6.05 16.35
CA ARG A 153 -0.52 6.15 14.91
C ARG A 153 -0.66 4.75 14.33
N LEU A 154 -1.71 4.53 13.56
CA LEU A 154 -1.94 3.31 12.77
C LEU A 154 -1.87 3.70 11.29
N MET A 155 -0.93 3.13 10.55
CA MET A 155 -0.87 3.23 9.09
C MET A 155 -1.45 1.97 8.47
N VAL A 156 -2.22 2.11 7.40
CA VAL A 156 -2.84 0.99 6.68
C VAL A 156 -2.45 1.07 5.22
N THR A 157 -2.03 -0.07 4.65
CA THR A 157 -1.68 -0.23 3.23
C THR A 157 -2.16 -1.56 2.66
N GLY A 158 -2.14 -1.70 1.34
CA GLY A 158 -2.61 -2.88 0.61
C GLY A 158 -4.06 -2.79 0.15
N SER A 159 -4.72 -1.65 0.39
CA SER A 159 -6.10 -1.40 -0.06
C SER A 159 -6.10 -0.69 -1.41
N ARG A 160 -6.96 -1.13 -2.34
CA ARG A 160 -7.18 -0.45 -3.63
C ARG A 160 -8.23 0.67 -3.55
N THR A 161 -9.03 0.68 -2.49
CA THR A 161 -10.15 1.60 -2.30
C THR A 161 -10.05 2.30 -0.95
N VAL A 162 -10.51 3.55 -0.88
CA VAL A 162 -10.53 4.30 0.38
C VAL A 162 -11.47 3.63 1.39
N GLU A 163 -12.57 3.03 0.92
CA GLU A 163 -13.50 2.27 1.75
C GLU A 163 -12.83 1.07 2.43
N HIS A 164 -12.07 0.28 1.66
CA HIS A 164 -11.32 -0.85 2.21
C HIS A 164 -10.23 -0.39 3.18
N ALA A 165 -9.56 0.72 2.89
CA ALA A 165 -8.58 1.30 3.81
C ALA A 165 -9.23 1.73 5.13
N ILE A 166 -10.40 2.38 5.07
CA ILE A 166 -11.19 2.77 6.25
C ILE A 166 -11.65 1.52 7.01
N LEU A 167 -12.23 0.54 6.33
CA LEU A 167 -12.74 -0.69 6.94
C LEU A 167 -11.62 -1.49 7.60
N GLY A 168 -10.48 -1.64 6.93
CA GLY A 168 -9.29 -2.28 7.46
C GLY A 168 -8.77 -1.57 8.71
N ALA A 169 -8.67 -0.24 8.66
CA ALA A 169 -8.28 0.58 9.82
C ALA A 169 -9.25 0.39 11.00
N LYS A 170 -10.56 0.36 10.75
CA LYS A 170 -11.58 0.12 11.79
C LYS A 170 -11.46 -1.27 12.40
N ARG A 171 -11.26 -2.31 11.59
CA ARG A 171 -11.08 -3.70 12.07
C ARG A 171 -9.82 -3.84 12.92
N MET A 172 -8.71 -3.24 12.49
CA MET A 172 -7.47 -3.21 13.27
C MET A 172 -7.63 -2.44 14.57
N ALA A 173 -8.29 -1.29 14.55
CA ALA A 173 -8.61 -0.54 15.77
C ALA A 173 -9.45 -1.39 16.74
N LYS A 174 -10.52 -2.04 16.26
CA LYS A 174 -11.36 -2.91 17.10
C LYS A 174 -10.55 -4.06 17.73
N LEU A 175 -9.63 -4.66 16.97
CA LEU A 175 -8.74 -5.69 17.48
C LEU A 175 -7.86 -5.15 18.60
N ILE A 176 -7.18 -4.02 18.37
CA ILE A 176 -6.32 -3.37 19.38
C ILE A 176 -7.12 -3.02 20.64
N ARG A 177 -8.35 -2.52 20.49
CA ARG A 177 -9.27 -2.23 21.61
C ARG A 177 -9.53 -3.46 22.46
N ARG A 178 -9.87 -4.58 21.81
CA ARG A 178 -10.20 -5.84 22.47
C ARG A 178 -9.01 -6.36 23.28
N GLU A 179 -7.82 -6.27 22.70
CA GLU A 179 -6.61 -6.81 23.32
C GLU A 179 -6.08 -5.96 24.47
N LEU A 180 -6.18 -4.63 24.39
CA LEU A 180 -5.76 -3.73 25.48
C LEU A 180 -6.82 -3.62 26.59
N GLY A 181 -8.10 -3.86 26.28
CA GLY A 181 -9.20 -3.63 27.22
C GLY A 181 -9.45 -2.15 27.53
N GLU A 182 -8.88 -1.24 26.74
CA GLU A 182 -8.91 0.20 26.94
C GLU A 182 -9.78 0.92 25.90
N GLU A 183 -10.25 2.12 26.24
CA GLU A 183 -10.90 2.99 25.27
C GLU A 183 -9.87 3.55 24.27
N ILE A 184 -10.10 3.27 22.98
CA ILE A 184 -9.38 3.86 21.86
C ILE A 184 -10.31 4.78 21.06
N LEU A 185 -9.75 5.78 20.41
CA LEU A 185 -10.49 6.72 19.58
C LEU A 185 -10.05 6.59 18.14
N PHE A 186 -10.97 6.66 17.18
CA PHE A 186 -10.62 6.67 15.76
C PHE A 186 -10.59 8.10 15.25
N LYS A 187 -9.45 8.79 15.35
CA LYS A 187 -9.31 10.21 14.99
C LYS A 187 -8.42 10.39 13.76
N GLU A 188 -8.65 11.49 13.04
CA GLU A 188 -7.73 11.98 12.01
C GLU A 188 -7.42 10.96 10.91
N PHE A 189 -8.45 10.28 10.39
CA PHE A 189 -8.25 9.44 9.21
C PHE A 189 -7.83 10.31 8.02
N LYS A 190 -6.71 9.96 7.41
CA LYS A 190 -6.11 10.71 6.31
C LYS A 190 -5.49 9.77 5.29
N VAL A 191 -5.76 10.01 4.01
CA VAL A 191 -5.02 9.39 2.91
C VAL A 191 -3.66 10.08 2.80
N GLU A 192 -2.59 9.31 2.97
CA GLU A 192 -1.22 9.81 2.95
C GLU A 192 -0.57 9.67 1.58
N ASN A 193 -0.90 8.59 0.86
CA ASN A 193 -0.42 8.33 -0.50
C ASN A 193 -1.40 7.46 -1.29
N ILE A 194 -1.48 7.69 -2.58
CA ILE A 194 -2.20 6.87 -3.57
C ILE A 194 -1.18 6.53 -4.65
N ILE A 195 -0.98 5.23 -4.86
CA ILE A 195 -0.18 4.70 -5.97
C ILE A 195 -1.13 4.29 -7.09
N ALA A 196 -0.89 4.83 -8.27
CA ALA A 196 -1.65 4.52 -9.47
C ALA A 196 -0.73 4.17 -10.63
N THR A 197 -1.26 3.46 -11.62
CA THR A 197 -0.52 3.05 -12.81
C THR A 197 -1.33 3.35 -14.05
N PHE A 198 -0.70 3.82 -15.11
CA PHE A 198 -1.31 3.89 -16.44
C PHE A 198 -0.33 3.40 -17.50
N ASN A 199 -0.85 3.07 -18.68
CA ASN A 199 -0.04 2.67 -19.82
C ASN A 199 -0.27 3.64 -20.99
N CYS A 200 0.81 4.13 -21.58
CA CYS A 200 0.78 5.02 -22.75
C CYS A 200 0.41 4.28 -24.06
N ASN A 201 0.42 2.94 -24.04
CA ASN A 201 0.24 1.97 -25.11
C ASN A 201 1.22 2.12 -26.28
N VAL A 202 2.39 2.68 -25.98
CA VAL A 202 3.51 2.85 -26.91
C VAL A 202 4.81 2.66 -26.15
N PRO A 203 5.84 2.05 -26.76
CA PRO A 203 7.17 2.04 -26.17
C PRO A 203 7.71 3.47 -26.09
N ILE A 204 8.44 3.80 -25.02
CA ILE A 204 8.97 5.14 -24.78
C ILE A 204 10.50 5.09 -24.81
N ARG A 205 11.10 5.97 -25.62
CA ARG A 205 12.56 6.14 -25.67
C ARG A 205 13.06 7.01 -24.52
N LEU A 206 13.44 6.35 -23.41
CA LEU A 206 13.79 7.00 -22.16
C LEU A 206 15.04 7.90 -22.27
N GLU A 207 16.01 7.54 -23.10
CA GLU A 207 17.24 8.34 -23.30
C GLU A 207 16.90 9.72 -23.85
N ARG A 208 16.01 9.77 -24.85
CA ARG A 208 15.58 11.03 -25.46
C ARG A 208 14.76 11.87 -24.49
N LEU A 209 13.86 11.24 -23.74
CA LEU A 209 13.09 11.92 -22.70
C LEU A 209 14.01 12.50 -21.62
N TYR A 210 15.04 11.76 -21.21
CA TYR A 210 16.02 12.23 -20.24
C TYR A 210 16.83 13.42 -20.76
N ASP A 211 17.28 13.37 -22.01
CA ASP A 211 18.06 14.45 -22.62
C ASP A 211 17.26 15.77 -22.68
N GLU A 212 15.98 15.70 -23.05
CA GLU A 212 15.11 16.87 -23.15
C GLU A 212 14.61 17.37 -21.77
N HIS A 213 14.36 16.47 -20.81
CA HIS A 213 13.76 16.79 -19.49
C HIS A 213 14.74 16.59 -18.32
N LYS A 214 16.05 16.71 -18.55
CA LYS A 214 17.12 16.40 -17.58
C LYS A 214 16.97 17.04 -16.20
N ALA A 215 16.36 18.23 -16.12
CA ALA A 215 16.14 18.93 -14.85
C ALA A 215 15.11 18.23 -13.92
N PHE A 216 14.23 17.41 -14.49
CA PHE A 216 13.14 16.73 -13.77
C PHE A 216 13.33 15.23 -13.68
N CYS A 217 14.27 14.68 -14.47
CA CYS A 217 14.48 13.25 -14.64
C CYS A 217 15.76 12.78 -13.95
N ASN A 218 15.73 11.59 -13.39
CA ASN A 218 16.92 10.81 -13.07
C ASN A 218 16.81 9.45 -13.77
N TYR A 219 17.81 9.10 -14.58
CA TYR A 219 17.84 7.86 -15.35
C TYR A 219 19.24 7.27 -15.33
N GLU A 220 19.37 6.14 -14.64
CA GLU A 220 20.62 5.39 -14.49
C GLU A 220 20.27 3.91 -14.75
N PRO A 221 20.21 3.47 -16.02
CA PRO A 221 19.67 2.15 -16.39
C PRO A 221 20.43 0.97 -15.76
N GLU A 222 21.71 1.17 -15.44
CA GLU A 222 22.55 0.20 -14.74
C GLU A 222 22.12 -0.01 -13.26
N LEU A 223 21.46 0.98 -12.66
CA LEU A 223 20.98 0.94 -11.27
C LEU A 223 19.49 0.62 -11.19
N PHE A 224 18.69 1.15 -12.11
CA PHE A 224 17.24 0.95 -12.15
C PHE A 224 16.70 1.06 -13.58
N ALA A 225 15.87 0.09 -13.98
CA ALA A 225 15.38 -0.03 -15.36
C ALA A 225 14.38 1.06 -15.80
N GLY A 226 13.80 1.83 -14.86
CA GLY A 226 12.87 2.90 -15.17
C GLY A 226 13.49 4.28 -15.05
N LEU A 227 12.93 5.26 -15.76
CA LEU A 227 13.25 6.67 -15.56
C LEU A 227 12.42 7.22 -14.40
N VAL A 228 13.07 7.90 -13.46
CA VAL A 228 12.42 8.58 -12.33
C VAL A 228 12.16 10.03 -12.73
N TYR A 229 10.89 10.41 -12.87
CA TYR A 229 10.47 11.77 -13.24
C TYR A 229 9.80 12.46 -12.06
N ARG A 230 10.28 13.64 -11.70
CA ARG A 230 9.72 14.49 -10.64
C ARG A 230 8.76 15.50 -11.23
N PHE A 231 7.49 15.34 -10.93
CA PHE A 231 6.41 16.17 -11.43
C PHE A 231 5.95 17.16 -10.35
N ALA A 232 6.14 18.45 -10.59
CA ALA A 232 5.74 19.49 -9.66
C ALA A 232 4.21 19.66 -9.62
N LEU A 233 3.60 19.47 -8.44
CA LEU A 233 2.20 19.76 -8.19
C LEU A 233 2.04 21.18 -7.63
N ARG A 234 0.95 21.86 -8.00
CA ARG A 234 0.74 23.28 -7.65
C ARG A 234 0.62 23.56 -6.15
N GLU A 235 0.20 22.56 -5.37
CA GLU A 235 -0.20 22.76 -3.96
C GLU A 235 0.72 22.03 -2.95
N ARG A 236 1.68 21.19 -3.38
CA ARG A 236 2.55 20.36 -2.52
C ARG A 236 3.85 19.90 -3.20
N GLU A 237 4.65 19.14 -2.44
CA GLU A 237 5.81 18.36 -2.90
C GLU A 237 5.53 17.55 -4.17
N GLU A 238 6.59 17.33 -4.93
CA GLU A 238 6.60 16.67 -6.23
C GLU A 238 5.97 15.27 -6.19
N ALA A 239 5.13 14.95 -7.16
CA ALA A 239 4.79 13.57 -7.46
C ALA A 239 5.97 12.90 -8.17
N VAL A 240 6.17 11.61 -7.92
CA VAL A 240 7.22 10.83 -8.59
C VAL A 240 6.55 9.88 -9.56
N LEU A 241 6.99 9.92 -10.81
CA LEU A 241 6.60 9.00 -11.86
C LEU A 241 7.78 8.07 -12.15
N LEU A 242 7.51 6.77 -12.20
CA LEU A 242 8.45 5.77 -12.69
C LEU A 242 7.99 5.37 -14.09
N ILE A 243 8.77 5.72 -15.10
CA ILE A 243 8.43 5.53 -16.51
C ILE A 243 9.30 4.40 -17.06
N PHE A 244 8.68 3.40 -17.66
CA PHE A 244 9.36 2.24 -18.22
C PHE A 244 9.37 2.29 -19.75
N VAL A 245 10.35 1.64 -20.37
CA VAL A 245 10.48 1.52 -21.83
C VAL A 245 9.21 0.93 -22.46
N SER A 246 8.48 0.07 -21.75
CA SER A 246 7.22 -0.53 -22.20
C SER A 246 6.06 0.46 -22.35
N GLY A 247 6.20 1.70 -21.87
CA GLY A 247 5.10 2.66 -21.79
C GLY A 247 4.27 2.56 -20.52
N ASN A 248 4.60 1.63 -19.61
CA ASN A 248 4.03 1.59 -18.28
C ASN A 248 4.56 2.76 -17.45
N VAL A 249 3.66 3.39 -16.69
CA VAL A 249 3.99 4.49 -15.78
C VAL A 249 3.37 4.20 -14.42
N ILE A 250 4.20 4.24 -13.37
CA ILE A 250 3.78 4.19 -11.98
C ILE A 250 3.81 5.61 -11.42
N VAL A 251 2.73 6.05 -10.80
CA VAL A 251 2.58 7.37 -10.16
C VAL A 251 2.50 7.16 -8.65
N THR A 252 3.33 7.90 -7.89
CA THR A 252 3.31 7.91 -6.43
C THR A 252 3.52 9.34 -5.90
N GLY A 253 3.19 9.57 -4.63
CA GLY A 253 3.25 10.88 -3.99
C GLY A 253 1.93 11.67 -4.06
N CYS A 254 0.91 11.11 -4.70
CA CYS A 254 -0.41 11.74 -4.80
C CYS A 254 -1.26 11.47 -3.55
N ARG A 255 -2.08 12.44 -3.15
CA ARG A 255 -3.06 12.29 -2.06
C ARG A 255 -4.50 12.32 -2.54
N SER A 256 -4.72 12.69 -3.79
CA SER A 256 -6.04 12.75 -4.40
C SER A 256 -6.02 12.18 -5.82
N LEU A 257 -7.18 11.69 -6.26
CA LEU A 257 -7.34 11.24 -7.65
C LEU A 257 -7.30 12.39 -8.66
N GLU A 258 -7.60 13.61 -8.24
CA GLU A 258 -7.52 14.78 -9.12
C GLU A 258 -6.07 15.05 -9.51
N GLU A 259 -5.13 14.89 -8.59
CA GLU A 259 -3.69 14.95 -8.88
C GLU A 259 -3.28 13.86 -9.87
N ILE A 260 -3.73 12.62 -9.66
CA ILE A 260 -3.41 11.50 -10.58
C ILE A 260 -3.97 11.78 -11.98
N ARG A 261 -5.22 12.24 -12.06
CA ARG A 261 -5.88 12.58 -13.33
C ARG A 261 -5.19 13.76 -14.02
N PHE A 262 -4.75 14.75 -13.26
CA PHE A 262 -3.98 15.88 -13.76
C PHE A 262 -2.64 15.41 -14.33
N ILE A 263 -1.87 14.63 -13.56
CA ILE A 263 -0.61 14.02 -14.01
C ILE A 263 -0.83 13.22 -15.29
N TYR A 264 -1.85 12.36 -15.34
CA TYR A 264 -2.16 11.58 -16.54
C TYR A 264 -2.47 12.48 -17.74
N THR A 265 -3.33 13.48 -17.58
CA THR A 265 -3.75 14.37 -18.68
C THR A 265 -2.60 15.22 -19.21
N THR A 266 -1.64 15.58 -18.35
CA THR A 266 -0.46 16.36 -18.71
C THR A 266 0.65 15.48 -19.28
N MET A 267 0.98 14.36 -18.63
CA MET A 267 2.15 13.56 -18.97
C MET A 267 1.88 12.55 -20.09
N ALA A 268 0.69 11.94 -20.17
CA ALA A 268 0.40 10.96 -21.22
C ALA A 268 0.63 11.48 -22.65
N PRO A 269 0.22 12.72 -23.04
CA PRO A 269 0.52 13.24 -24.37
C PRO A 269 2.02 13.48 -24.58
N ILE A 270 2.72 14.07 -23.58
CA ILE A 270 4.16 14.33 -23.64
C ILE A 270 4.91 13.01 -23.87
N LEU A 271 4.63 11.98 -23.06
CA LEU A 271 5.30 10.69 -23.17
C LEU A 271 5.06 10.00 -24.52
N ARG A 272 3.90 10.22 -25.16
CA ARG A 272 3.62 9.69 -26.50
C ARG A 272 4.40 10.39 -27.62
N GLU A 273 4.92 11.59 -27.40
CA GLU A 273 5.82 12.27 -28.36
C GLU A 273 7.18 11.58 -28.43
N PHE A 274 7.59 10.90 -27.36
CA PHE A 274 8.83 10.13 -27.25
C PHE A 274 8.65 8.65 -27.61
N LYS A 275 7.61 8.33 -28.39
CA LYS A 275 7.45 6.96 -28.89
C LYS A 275 8.61 6.59 -29.82
N ASP A 276 9.06 5.35 -29.69
CA ASP A 276 10.01 4.73 -30.63
C ASP A 276 9.33 4.36 -31.97
#